data_AF-V4V1Q8-F1
#
_entry.id   AF-V4V1Q8-F1
#
_cell.length_a   1.000
_cell.length_b   1.000
_cell.length_c   1.000
_cell.angle_alpha   90.00
_cell.angle_beta   90.00
_cell.angle_gamma   90.00
#
_symmetry.space_group_name_H-M   'P 1'
#
loop_
_entity.id
_entity.type
_entity.pdbx_description
1 polymer ?
#
loop_
_entity_poly.entity_id
_entity_poly.type
_entity_poly.pdbx_seq_one_letter_code
_entity_poly.pdbx_strand_id
1 'polypeptide(L)'
;MGKLERVVWAFFVSILFFDLLLRVASNAEGDALNALKTNLADPNNVLQSWDATLVNPCTWFHVTCNSENSVTRVDLGNANLSGQLVSQLGQLTNLQY
;
A
#
# COMPACT_ATOMS: atom_id res chain seq x y z
N MET A 1 -29.47 13.89 -30.27
CA MET A 1 -28.76 13.58 -29.01
C MET A 1 -29.52 12.49 -28.27
N GLY A 2 -29.09 11.23 -28.43
CA GLY A 2 -29.91 10.05 -28.15
C GLY A 2 -29.94 9.64 -26.68
N LYS A 3 -31.05 9.02 -26.26
CA LYS A 3 -31.18 8.36 -24.93
C LYS A 3 -30.08 7.32 -24.69
N LEU A 4 -29.61 6.66 -25.76
CA LEU A 4 -28.52 5.69 -25.73
C LEU A 4 -27.17 6.32 -25.38
N GLU A 5 -26.87 7.52 -25.89
CA GLU A 5 -25.61 8.21 -25.59
C GLU A 5 -25.52 8.56 -24.10
N ARG A 6 -26.61 9.06 -23.50
CA ARG A 6 -26.65 9.38 -22.06
C ARG A 6 -26.40 8.15 -21.19
N VAL A 7 -26.91 6.99 -21.60
CA VAL A 7 -26.71 5.72 -20.91
C VAL A 7 -25.24 5.28 -21.01
N VAL A 8 -24.63 5.35 -22.20
CA VAL A 8 -23.20 5.04 -22.40
C VAL A 8 -22.31 5.95 -21.56
N TRP A 9 -22.58 7.25 -21.52
CA TRP A 9 -21.85 8.20 -20.68
C TRP A 9 -22.02 7.92 -19.19
N ALA A 10 -23.22 7.57 -18.74
CA ALA A 10 -23.45 7.21 -17.34
C ALA A 10 -22.69 5.94 -16.93
N PHE A 11 -22.63 4.92 -17.81
CA PHE A 11 -21.81 3.73 -17.57
C PHE A 11 -20.32 4.04 -17.54
N PHE A 12 -19.82 4.85 -18.48
CA PHE A 12 -18.40 5.27 -18.49
C PHE A 12 -18.02 6.03 -17.21
N VAL A 13 -18.86 6.98 -16.78
CA VAL A 13 -18.65 7.72 -15.52
C VAL A 13 -18.71 6.78 -14.31
N SER A 14 -19.64 5.82 -14.29
CA SER A 14 -19.75 4.84 -13.20
C SER A 14 -18.55 3.90 -13.12
N ILE A 15 -17.98 3.48 -14.26
CA ILE A 15 -16.77 2.65 -14.32
C ILE A 15 -15.57 3.45 -13.80
N LEU A 16 -15.35 4.66 -14.32
CA LEU A 16 -14.27 5.53 -13.88
C LEU A 16 -14.37 5.86 -12.38
N PHE A 17 -15.59 6.02 -11.86
CA PHE A 17 -15.82 6.24 -10.45
C PHE A 17 -15.55 5.00 -9.60
N PHE A 18 -15.88 3.81 -10.10
CA PHE A 18 -15.60 2.54 -9.41
C PHE A 18 -14.09 2.23 -9.35
N ASP A 19 -13.37 2.45 -10.45
CA ASP A 19 -11.90 2.35 -10.47
C ASP A 19 -11.24 3.34 -9.51
N LEU A 20 -11.78 4.56 -9.40
CA LEU A 20 -11.32 5.56 -8.45
C LEU A 20 -11.60 5.13 -7.00
N LEU A 21 -12.77 4.55 -6.72
CA LEU A 21 -13.11 4.03 -5.38
C LEU A 21 -12.20 2.88 -4.96
N LEU A 22 -11.86 1.96 -5.85
CA LEU A 22 -10.93 0.86 -5.55
C LEU A 22 -9.52 1.37 -5.25
N ARG A 23 -9.05 2.44 -5.91
CA ARG A 23 -7.78 3.10 -5.56
C ARG A 23 -7.81 3.79 -4.20
N VAL A 24 -8.98 4.23 -3.74
CA VAL A 24 -9.19 4.92 -2.45
C VAL A 24 -9.39 3.94 -1.30
N ALA A 25 -9.64 2.65 -1.57
CA ALA A 25 -9.55 1.59 -0.57
C ALA A 25 -8.08 1.35 -0.16
N SER A 26 -7.43 2.42 0.31
CA SER A 26 -6.06 2.42 0.78
C SER A 26 -5.98 1.67 2.10
N ASN A 27 -4.90 0.89 2.23
CA ASN A 27 -4.49 0.31 3.49
C ASN A 27 -3.52 1.28 4.18
N ALA A 28 -3.91 1.85 5.31
CA ALA A 28 -3.10 2.81 6.06
C ALA A 28 -1.72 2.26 6.47
N GLU A 29 -1.63 0.95 6.75
CA GLU A 29 -0.35 0.29 7.04
C GLU A 29 0.49 0.16 5.77
N GLY A 30 -0.13 -0.14 4.62
CA GLY A 30 0.51 -0.14 3.32
C GLY A 30 1.07 1.24 2.94
N ASP A 31 0.30 2.30 3.16
CA ASP A 31 0.72 3.68 2.94
C ASP A 31 1.91 4.06 3.84
N ALA A 32 1.86 3.66 5.11
CA ALA A 32 2.95 3.91 6.06
C ALA A 32 4.25 3.22 5.66
N LEU A 33 4.17 1.95 5.25
CA LEU A 33 5.32 1.19 4.78
C LEU A 33 5.83 1.70 3.43
N ASN A 34 4.95 2.16 2.53
CA ASN A 34 5.35 2.80 1.28
C ASN A 34 6.06 4.15 1.53
N ALA A 35 5.62 4.92 2.53
CA ALA A 35 6.30 6.14 2.95
C ALA A 35 7.72 5.84 3.48
N LEU A 36 7.89 4.74 4.21
CA LEU A 36 9.22 4.27 4.62
C LEU A 36 10.06 3.87 3.40
N LYS A 37 9.53 3.03 2.50
CA LYS A 37 10.23 2.60 1.28
C LYS A 37 10.76 3.77 0.46
N THR A 38 9.95 4.82 0.28
CA THR A 38 10.34 6.00 -0.51
C THR A 38 11.39 6.88 0.19
N ASN A 39 11.56 6.75 1.51
CA ASN A 39 12.59 7.43 2.30
C ASN A 39 13.89 6.62 2.50
N LEU A 40 13.91 5.36 2.05
CA LEU A 40 15.08 4.50 2.15
C LEU A 40 15.77 4.34 0.79
N ALA A 41 17.09 4.42 0.80
CA ALA A 41 17.93 3.93 -0.28
C ALA A 41 18.11 2.42 -0.12
N ASP A 42 17.71 1.68 -1.15
CA ASP A 42 17.70 0.22 -1.21
C ASP A 42 18.55 -0.28 -2.39
N PRO A 43 19.88 -0.35 -2.24
CA PRO A 43 20.78 -0.73 -3.33
C PRO A 43 20.62 -2.20 -3.78
N ASN A 44 20.01 -3.04 -2.94
CA ASN A 44 19.89 -4.48 -3.15
C ASN A 44 18.47 -4.93 -3.53
N ASN A 45 17.54 -3.99 -3.72
CA ASN A 45 16.13 -4.26 -4.03
C ASN A 45 15.42 -5.14 -2.97
N VAL A 46 15.78 -5.00 -1.70
CA VAL A 46 15.16 -5.74 -0.57
C VAL A 46 13.66 -5.42 -0.47
N LEU A 47 13.27 -4.18 -0.76
CA LEU A 47 11.89 -3.69 -0.68
C LEU A 47 11.13 -3.83 -2.02
N GLN A 48 11.65 -4.61 -2.97
CA GLN A 48 11.05 -4.72 -4.32
C GLN A 48 9.60 -5.22 -4.28
N SER A 49 9.27 -6.15 -3.38
CA SER A 49 7.93 -6.72 -3.24
C SER A 49 6.90 -5.78 -2.60
N TRP A 50 7.35 -4.63 -2.06
CA TRP A 50 6.48 -3.67 -1.41
C TRP A 50 5.76 -2.84 -2.48
N ASP A 51 4.60 -3.33 -2.91
CA ASP A 51 3.77 -2.71 -3.94
C ASP A 51 2.51 -2.11 -3.33
N ALA A 52 2.49 -0.77 -3.23
CA ALA A 52 1.39 0.01 -2.68
C ALA A 52 0.09 -0.08 -3.50
N THR A 53 0.11 -0.68 -4.70
CA THR A 53 -1.10 -0.95 -5.48
C THR A 53 -1.82 -2.23 -5.04
N LEU A 54 -1.17 -3.06 -4.23
CA LEU A 54 -1.77 -4.25 -3.64
C LEU A 54 -2.63 -3.87 -2.43
N VAL A 55 -3.71 -4.62 -2.25
CA VAL A 55 -4.72 -4.38 -1.20
C VAL A 55 -4.13 -4.49 0.22
N ASN A 56 -3.06 -5.27 0.41
CA ASN A 56 -2.54 -5.57 1.73
C ASN A 56 -1.01 -5.77 1.75
N PRO A 57 -0.26 -5.12 2.67
CA PRO A 57 1.17 -5.32 2.85
C PRO A 57 1.57 -6.70 3.40
N CYS A 58 0.65 -7.54 3.88
CA CYS A 58 0.96 -8.87 4.42
C CYS A 58 1.57 -9.85 3.40
N THR A 59 1.47 -9.54 2.10
CA THR A 59 2.12 -10.32 1.03
C THR A 59 3.53 -9.83 0.72
N TRP A 60 3.95 -8.71 1.30
CA TRP A 60 5.27 -8.13 1.07
C TRP A 60 6.32 -8.90 1.83
N PHE A 61 7.50 -9.03 1.24
CA PHE A 61 8.64 -9.63 1.94
C PHE A 61 9.02 -8.79 3.15
N HIS A 62 9.54 -9.46 4.18
CA HIS A 62 9.94 -8.83 5.43
C HIS A 62 8.79 -8.26 6.27
N VAL A 63 7.53 -8.48 5.87
CA VAL A 63 6.34 -8.09 6.64
C VAL A 63 5.68 -9.35 7.19
N THR A 64 5.27 -9.32 8.46
CA THR A 64 4.45 -10.37 9.08
C THR A 64 3.21 -9.75 9.68
N CYS A 65 2.08 -10.39 9.48
CA CYS A 65 0.78 -9.94 9.99
C CYS A 65 0.15 -10.94 10.95
N ASN A 66 -0.81 -10.44 11.74
CA ASN A 66 -1.70 -11.27 12.55
C ASN A 66 -2.83 -11.89 11.70
N SER A 67 -3.73 -12.63 12.35
CA SER A 67 -4.91 -13.25 11.72
C SER A 67 -5.94 -12.23 11.21
N GLU A 68 -5.87 -10.98 11.66
CA GLU A 68 -6.72 -9.88 11.22
C GLU A 68 -6.08 -9.08 10.07
N ASN A 69 -5.01 -9.62 9.46
CA ASN A 69 -4.35 -9.01 8.32
C ASN A 69 -3.71 -7.63 8.62
N SER A 70 -3.34 -7.41 9.88
CA SER A 70 -2.64 -6.20 10.33
C SER A 70 -1.18 -6.49 10.66
N VAL A 71 -0.30 -5.57 10.28
CA VAL A 71 1.15 -5.70 10.41
C VAL A 71 1.57 -5.77 11.88
N THR A 72 2.28 -6.84 12.23
CA THR A 72 2.82 -7.06 13.58
C THR A 72 4.35 -7.04 13.64
N ARG A 73 5.02 -7.22 12.51
CA ARG A 73 6.50 -7.20 12.44
C ARG A 73 7.01 -6.74 11.08
N VAL A 74 8.08 -5.95 11.09
CA VAL A 74 8.83 -5.54 9.89
C VAL A 74 10.31 -5.86 10.10
N ASP A 75 10.86 -6.82 9.34
CA ASP A 75 12.22 -7.35 9.56
C ASP A 75 13.20 -6.96 8.45
N LEU A 76 13.82 -5.80 8.63
CA LEU A 76 14.79 -5.21 7.69
C LEU A 76 16.25 -5.28 8.21
N GLY A 77 16.50 -6.16 9.19
CA GLY A 77 17.83 -6.31 9.79
C GLY A 77 18.88 -6.77 8.76
N ASN A 78 20.07 -6.18 8.81
CA ASN A 78 21.19 -6.49 7.90
C ASN A 78 20.88 -6.33 6.39
N ALA A 79 19.83 -5.58 6.03
CA ALA A 79 19.42 -5.37 4.64
C ALA A 79 20.27 -4.32 3.88
N ASN A 80 21.23 -3.66 4.56
CA ASN A 80 22.03 -2.56 4.01
C ASN A 80 21.17 -1.39 3.47
N LEU A 81 20.02 -1.16 4.11
CA LEU A 81 19.18 0.00 3.85
C LEU A 81 19.77 1.23 4.54
N SER A 82 19.64 2.40 3.91
CA SER A 82 20.05 3.68 4.49
C SER A 82 18.97 4.73 4.25
N GLY A 83 18.92 5.78 5.07
CA GLY A 83 17.89 6.82 4.97
C GLY A 83 17.35 7.19 6.34
N GLN A 84 16.13 7.72 6.38
CA GLN A 84 15.48 8.17 7.61
C GLN A 84 14.17 7.42 7.85
N LEU A 85 13.88 7.17 9.13
CA LEU A 85 12.57 6.70 9.53
C LEU A 85 11.53 7.80 9.33
N VAL A 86 10.29 7.38 9.10
CA VAL A 86 9.15 8.26 8.84
C VAL A 86 8.13 8.17 9.97
N SER A 87 7.47 9.26 10.31
CA SER A 87 6.49 9.30 11.41
C SER A 87 5.24 8.48 11.11
N GLN A 88 4.95 8.24 9.83
CA GLN A 88 3.85 7.42 9.33
C GLN A 88 3.91 5.99 9.85
N LEU A 89 5.09 5.48 10.25
CA LEU A 89 5.21 4.17 10.90
C LEU A 89 4.35 4.05 12.18
N GLY A 90 3.97 5.17 12.81
CA GLY A 90 3.01 5.18 13.90
C GLY A 90 1.60 4.70 13.54
N GLN A 91 1.28 4.54 12.24
CA GLN A 91 0.02 3.94 11.78
C GLN A 91 0.01 2.40 11.88
N LEU A 92 1.15 1.76 12.11
CA LEU A 92 1.25 0.32 12.35
C LEU A 92 0.84 0.01 13.79
N THR A 93 -0.44 0.12 14.10
CA THR A 93 -0.96 0.11 15.48
C THR A 93 -0.83 -1.23 16.20
N ASN A 94 -0.71 -2.32 15.45
CA ASN A 94 -0.48 -3.67 15.99
C ASN A 94 0.99 -4.12 15.91
N LEU A 95 1.91 -3.23 15.53
CA LEU A 95 3.34 -3.55 15.44
C LEU A 95 3.90 -3.93 16.82
N GLN A 96 4.65 -5.02 16.86
CA GLN A 96 5.25 -5.58 18.07
C GLN A 96 6.77 -5.73 17.97
N TYR A 97 7.30 -5.94 16.76
CA TYR A 97 8.72 -6.26 16.52
C TYR A 97 9.29 -5.51 15.31
#